data_AF-A0A1H2PST2-F1
#
_entry.id   AF-A0A1H2PST2-F1
#
_cell.length_a   1.000
_cell.length_b   1.000
_cell.length_c   1.000
_cell.angle_alpha   90.00
_cell.angle_beta   90.00
_cell.angle_gamma   90.00
#
_symmetry.space_group_name_H-M   'P 1'
#
loop_
_entity.id
_entity.type
_entity.pdbx_description
1 polymer ?
#
loop_
_entity_poly.entity_id
_entity_poly.type
_entity_poly.pdbx_seq_one_letter_code
_entity_poly.pdbx_strand_id
1 'polypeptide(L)'
;MGYSTRFSGVLSLSRKLILKEARAILEFNDEPSKIENPPVRGYMQWVPTETLDGIMWDQGEKFYDYIEWLTWLCDLLKTWGISVSGRLIWAGEDTDDVGEITVSDNVVSSIQHARQTIGSTEPLTMKRLAEIALDQGTKE
;
A
#
# COMPACT_ATOMS: atom_id res chain seq x y z
N MET A 1 -10.34 22.18 6.76
CA MET A 1 -8.86 22.11 6.78
C MET A 1 -8.51 20.64 6.71
N GLY A 2 -7.87 20.18 5.64
CA GLY A 2 -7.55 18.76 5.50
C GLY A 2 -6.05 18.62 5.41
N TYR A 3 -5.48 17.79 6.27
CA TYR A 3 -4.06 17.51 6.34
C TYR A 3 -3.66 16.65 5.14
N SER A 4 -2.65 17.07 4.39
CA SER A 4 -2.16 16.31 3.23
C SER A 4 -0.97 15.46 3.65
N THR A 5 -1.22 14.20 4.02
CA THR A 5 -0.16 13.23 4.34
C THR A 5 0.30 12.53 3.07
N ARG A 6 1.61 12.55 2.82
CA ARG A 6 2.26 11.85 1.70
C ARG A 6 3.02 10.66 2.23
N PHE A 7 2.96 9.54 1.53
CA PHE A 7 3.73 8.33 1.84
C PHE A 7 4.77 8.07 0.76
N SER A 8 5.93 7.57 1.15
CA SER A 8 7.03 7.22 0.26
C SER A 8 7.69 5.93 0.71
N GLY A 9 7.90 5.02 -0.22
CA GLY A 9 8.46 3.69 0.03
C GLY A 9 7.54 2.57 -0.45
N VAL A 10 8.02 1.34 -0.30
CA VAL A 10 7.33 0.12 -0.70
C VAL A 10 7.52 -0.92 0.40
N LEU A 11 6.44 -1.62 0.75
CA LEU A 11 6.49 -2.80 1.60
C LEU A 11 6.65 -4.03 0.73
N SER A 12 7.71 -4.80 0.93
CA SER A 12 7.97 -6.02 0.18
C SER A 12 7.13 -7.18 0.70
N LEU A 13 6.68 -8.01 -0.24
CA LEU A 13 5.97 -9.25 0.02
C LEU A 13 6.93 -10.43 -0.08
N SER A 14 6.73 -11.43 0.78
CA SER A 14 7.47 -12.71 0.75
C SER A 14 7.35 -13.46 -0.57
N ARG A 15 6.24 -13.24 -1.30
CA ARG A 15 6.02 -13.73 -2.66
C ARG A 15 5.20 -12.75 -3.46
N LYS A 16 5.24 -12.89 -4.79
CA LYS A 16 4.36 -12.13 -5.68
C LYS A 16 2.89 -12.49 -5.43
N LEU A 17 2.03 -11.48 -5.48
CA LEU A 17 0.60 -11.64 -5.52
C LEU A 17 0.21 -12.33 -6.82
N ILE A 18 -0.75 -13.23 -6.76
CA ILE A 18 -1.42 -13.71 -7.96
C ILE A 18 -2.45 -12.67 -8.42
N LEU A 19 -2.85 -12.72 -9.69
CA LEU A 19 -3.81 -11.77 -10.27
C LEU A 19 -5.13 -11.69 -9.49
N LYS A 20 -5.60 -12.80 -8.92
CA LYS A 20 -6.82 -12.84 -8.11
C LYS A 20 -6.66 -12.07 -6.79
N GLU A 21 -5.51 -12.18 -6.14
CA GLU A 21 -5.18 -11.48 -4.89
C GLU A 21 -5.02 -9.98 -5.14
N ALA A 22 -4.25 -9.62 -6.17
CA ALA A 22 -4.06 -8.23 -6.58
C ALA A 22 -5.39 -7.56 -6.95
N ARG A 23 -6.24 -8.27 -7.71
CA ARG A 23 -7.58 -7.80 -8.06
C ARG A 23 -8.44 -7.56 -6.82
N ALA A 24 -8.42 -8.47 -5.85
CA ALA A 24 -9.19 -8.29 -4.62
C ALA A 24 -8.78 -7.01 -3.87
N ILE A 25 -7.46 -6.76 -3.74
CA ILE A 25 -6.95 -5.54 -3.11
C ILE A 25 -7.41 -4.29 -3.86
N LEU A 26 -7.34 -4.28 -5.19
CA LEU A 26 -7.80 -3.15 -6.01
C LEU A 26 -9.32 -2.94 -5.90
N GLU A 27 -10.12 -4.00 -5.82
CA GLU A 27 -11.57 -3.86 -5.60
C GLU A 27 -11.89 -3.26 -4.23
N PHE A 28 -11.08 -3.54 -3.19
CA PHE A 28 -11.23 -2.92 -1.87
C PHE A 28 -10.79 -1.46 -1.84
N ASN A 29 -9.78 -1.10 -2.65
CA ASN A 29 -9.35 0.29 -2.84
C ASN A 29 -10.42 1.14 -3.53
N ASP A 30 -11.06 0.60 -4.58
CA ASP A 30 -12.12 1.28 -5.34
C ASP A 30 -13.43 1.37 -4.56
N GLU A 31 -13.87 0.27 -3.95
CA GLU A 31 -15.16 0.19 -3.25
C GLU A 31 -14.99 -0.44 -1.85
N PRO A 32 -14.55 0.33 -0.84
CA PRO A 32 -14.34 -0.17 0.52
C PRO A 32 -15.64 -0.66 1.18
N SER A 33 -16.82 -0.29 0.67
CA SER A 33 -18.11 -0.81 1.12
C SER A 33 -18.33 -2.30 0.84
N LYS A 34 -17.51 -2.94 -0.02
CA LYS A 34 -17.53 -4.39 -0.21
C LYS A 34 -16.87 -5.16 0.93
N ILE A 35 -16.14 -4.47 1.81
CA ILE A 35 -15.51 -5.09 2.97
C ILE A 35 -16.59 -5.22 4.05
N GLU A 36 -16.96 -6.46 4.40
CA GLU A 36 -18.04 -6.71 5.37
C GLU A 36 -17.76 -6.09 6.75
N ASN A 37 -16.49 -6.07 7.17
CA ASN A 37 -16.05 -5.50 8.44
C ASN A 37 -14.77 -4.68 8.22
N PRO A 38 -14.88 -3.42 7.76
CA PRO A 38 -13.72 -2.56 7.57
C PRO A 38 -13.15 -2.16 8.95
N PRO A 39 -11.83 -1.97 9.06
CA PRO A 39 -11.21 -1.56 10.32
C PRO A 39 -11.70 -0.18 10.78
N VAL A 40 -11.93 0.72 9.82
CA VAL A 40 -12.30 2.12 10.04
C VAL A 40 -13.20 2.64 8.92
N ARG A 41 -13.80 3.81 9.13
CA ARG A 41 -14.56 4.52 8.09
C ARG A 41 -13.59 5.32 7.22
N GLY A 42 -13.53 5.01 5.94
CA GLY A 42 -12.69 5.74 5.00
C GLY A 42 -12.34 4.91 3.78
N TYR A 43 -11.35 5.37 3.02
CA TYR A 43 -10.86 4.70 1.82
C TYR A 43 -9.55 3.99 2.10
N MET A 44 -9.46 2.75 1.62
CA MET A 44 -8.23 1.97 1.64
C MET A 44 -7.34 2.45 0.50
N GLN A 45 -6.20 3.06 0.79
CA GLN A 45 -5.30 3.67 -0.20
C GLN A 45 -3.97 2.92 -0.38
N TRP A 46 -3.90 1.68 0.13
CA TRP A 46 -2.76 0.79 -0.07
C TRP A 46 -2.99 -0.08 -1.32
N VAL A 47 -2.13 0.03 -2.31
CA VAL A 47 -2.25 -0.71 -3.57
C VAL A 47 -1.00 -1.57 -3.82
N PRO A 48 -1.14 -2.69 -4.55
CA PRO A 48 0.02 -3.47 -4.95
C PRO A 48 0.91 -2.74 -5.97
N THR A 49 2.21 -3.05 -5.98
CA THR A 49 3.15 -2.54 -6.98
C THR A 49 2.95 -3.20 -8.35
N GLU A 50 3.56 -2.62 -9.39
CA GLU A 50 3.43 -3.11 -10.78
C GLU A 50 3.92 -4.54 -10.93
N THR A 51 4.96 -4.84 -10.16
CA THR A 51 5.66 -6.10 -10.15
C THR A 51 4.98 -7.16 -9.28
N LEU A 52 3.90 -6.78 -8.57
CA LEU A 52 3.11 -7.60 -7.64
C LEU A 52 3.91 -8.16 -6.45
N ASP A 53 5.14 -7.70 -6.22
CA ASP A 53 5.97 -8.09 -5.07
C ASP A 53 5.94 -7.08 -3.91
N GLY A 54 5.14 -6.01 -4.01
CA GLY A 54 5.07 -5.01 -2.96
C GLY A 54 3.70 -4.36 -2.80
N ILE A 55 3.57 -3.59 -1.72
CA ILE A 55 2.44 -2.71 -1.40
C ILE A 55 2.95 -1.29 -1.22
N MET A 56 2.21 -0.30 -1.72
CA MET A 56 2.54 1.11 -1.60
C MET A 56 1.27 1.98 -1.60
N TRP A 57 1.44 3.27 -1.35
CA TRP A 57 0.33 4.23 -1.38
C TRP A 57 -0.04 4.62 -2.81
N ASP A 58 -1.34 4.74 -3.10
CA ASP A 58 -1.85 5.06 -4.45
C ASP A 58 -1.62 6.52 -4.89
N GLN A 59 -1.16 7.37 -3.97
CA GLN A 59 -0.92 8.80 -4.19
C GLN A 59 -2.16 9.64 -4.55
N GLY A 60 -3.36 9.09 -4.33
CA GLY A 60 -4.63 9.76 -4.63
C GLY A 60 -4.94 10.90 -3.67
N GLU A 61 -5.74 10.62 -2.64
CA GLU A 61 -6.29 11.64 -1.74
C GLU A 61 -5.68 11.58 -0.33
N LYS A 62 -6.25 12.33 0.62
CA LYS A 62 -5.80 12.36 2.02
C LYS A 62 -6.10 11.01 2.66
N PHE A 63 -5.06 10.35 3.16
CA PHE A 63 -5.19 9.03 3.76
C PHE A 63 -5.29 9.13 5.28
N TYR A 64 -6.51 9.03 5.82
CA TYR A 64 -6.73 8.90 7.26
C TYR A 64 -6.65 7.43 7.68
N ASP A 65 -6.32 7.20 8.96
CA ASP A 65 -6.31 5.86 9.58
C ASP A 65 -5.46 4.84 8.80
N TYR A 66 -4.40 5.32 8.16
CA TYR A 66 -3.52 4.54 7.29
C TYR A 66 -2.87 3.36 8.01
N ILE A 67 -2.63 3.46 9.32
CA ILE A 67 -2.13 2.35 10.17
C ILE A 67 -3.16 1.25 10.32
N GLU A 68 -4.42 1.60 10.56
CA GLU A 68 -5.50 0.63 10.75
C GLU A 68 -5.79 -0.11 9.44
N TRP A 69 -5.83 0.63 8.33
CA TRP A 69 -5.91 0.05 6.99
C TRP A 69 -4.70 -0.83 6.66
N LEU A 70 -3.49 -0.42 7.02
CA LEU A 70 -2.29 -1.20 6.74
C LEU A 70 -2.26 -2.49 7.56
N THR A 71 -2.67 -2.42 8.83
CA THR A 71 -2.76 -3.56 9.73
C THR A 71 -3.77 -4.58 9.19
N TRP A 72 -4.96 -4.10 8.81
CA TRP A 72 -5.98 -4.94 8.18
C TRP A 72 -5.49 -5.62 6.90
N LEU A 73 -4.79 -4.88 6.03
CA LEU A 73 -4.21 -5.45 4.82
C LEU A 73 -3.14 -6.50 5.14
N CYS A 74 -2.30 -6.25 6.16
CA CYS A 74 -1.28 -7.20 6.61
C CYS A 74 -1.93 -8.49 7.14
N ASP A 75 -3.02 -8.40 7.89
CA ASP A 75 -3.81 -9.56 8.35
C ASP A 75 -4.43 -10.31 7.18
N LEU A 76 -5.03 -9.61 6.20
CA LEU A 76 -5.57 -10.23 4.99
C LEU A 76 -4.48 -10.99 4.23
N LEU A 77 -3.32 -10.38 3.99
CA LEU A 77 -2.19 -11.02 3.31
C LEU A 77 -1.67 -12.23 4.08
N LYS A 78 -1.67 -12.16 5.42
CA LYS A 78 -1.33 -13.29 6.29
C LYS A 78 -2.29 -14.46 6.11
N THR A 79 -3.60 -14.23 5.90
CA THR A 79 -4.55 -15.31 5.60
C THR A 79 -4.27 -16.00 4.26
N TRP A 80 -3.59 -15.32 3.33
CA TRP A 80 -3.13 -15.88 2.05
C TRP A 80 -1.74 -16.50 2.12
N GLY A 81 -1.14 -16.55 3.31
CA GLY A 81 0.22 -17.05 3.53
C GLY A 81 1.31 -16.12 2.99
N ILE A 82 1.06 -14.81 2.95
CA ILE A 82 2.02 -13.80 2.47
C ILE A 82 2.49 -12.96 3.66
N SER A 83 3.79 -13.07 3.96
CA SER A 83 4.44 -12.14 4.88
C SER A 83 4.76 -10.80 4.23
N VAL A 84 4.54 -9.71 4.96
CA VAL A 84 4.84 -8.33 4.55
C VAL A 84 5.97 -7.80 5.41
N SER A 85 6.96 -7.15 4.80
CA SER A 85 8.03 -6.46 5.53
C SER A 85 8.56 -5.26 4.73
N GLY A 86 8.89 -4.18 5.41
CA GLY A 86 9.41 -2.99 4.76
C GLY A 86 9.26 -1.75 5.62
N ARG A 87 9.54 -0.60 5.01
CA ARG A 87 9.41 0.70 5.66
C ARG A 87 8.78 1.69 4.72
N LEU A 88 7.93 2.53 5.27
CA LEU A 88 7.27 3.64 4.60
C LEU A 88 7.58 4.89 5.39
N ILE A 89 8.00 5.94 4.71
CA ILE A 89 8.12 7.27 5.29
C ILE A 89 6.84 8.01 4.99
N TRP A 90 6.31 8.73 5.97
CA TRP A 90 5.21 9.65 5.75
C TRP A 90 5.59 11.06 6.15
N ALA A 91 5.05 12.03 5.42
CA ALA A 91 5.25 13.46 5.65
C ALA A 91 3.90 14.17 5.54
N GLY A 92 3.53 14.87 6.60
CA GLY A 92 2.38 15.77 6.68
C GLY A 92 2.67 17.14 6.07
N GLU A 93 1.82 18.12 6.39
CA GLU A 93 1.96 19.50 5.89
C GLU A 93 3.05 20.30 6.61
N ASP A 94 3.35 19.96 7.86
CA ASP A 94 4.41 20.62 8.63
C ASP A 94 5.75 19.90 8.46
N THR A 95 6.85 20.65 8.44
CA THR A 95 8.20 20.11 8.26
C THR A 95 8.63 19.14 9.35
N ASP A 96 8.00 19.23 10.53
CA ASP A 96 8.26 18.34 11.67
C ASP A 96 7.24 17.19 11.76
N ASP A 97 6.18 17.21 10.94
CA ASP A 97 5.15 16.17 10.88
C ASP A 97 5.60 15.05 9.93
N VAL A 98 6.70 14.40 10.31
CA VAL A 98 7.28 13.27 9.56
C VAL A 98 7.40 12.06 10.46
N GLY A 99 7.19 10.89 9.88
CA GLY A 99 7.38 9.64 10.59
C GLY A 99 7.69 8.48 9.68
N GLU A 100 7.94 7.34 10.32
CA GLU A 100 8.20 6.08 9.65
C GLU A 100 7.17 5.06 10.12
N ILE A 101 6.71 4.24 9.17
CA ILE A 101 5.94 3.03 9.42
C ILE A 101 6.85 1.88 9.03
N THR A 102 7.18 1.05 9.99
CA THR A 102 7.90 -0.20 9.76
C THR A 102 6.92 -1.36 9.86
N VAL A 103 6.96 -2.23 8.87
CA VAL A 103 6.24 -3.51 8.91
C VAL A 103 7.28 -4.62 8.99
N SER A 104 7.11 -5.53 9.94
CA SER A 104 7.98 -6.70 10.11
C SER A 104 7.10 -7.91 10.36
N ASP A 105 7.16 -8.89 9.45
CA ASP A 105 6.33 -10.11 9.49
C ASP A 105 4.83 -9.83 9.74
N ASN A 106 4.25 -8.95 8.92
CA ASN A 106 2.85 -8.47 9.03
C ASN A 106 2.54 -7.66 10.29
N VAL A 107 3.50 -7.40 11.18
CA VAL A 107 3.32 -6.54 12.34
C VAL A 107 3.65 -5.10 11.96
N VAL A 108 2.67 -4.21 12.05
CA VAL A 108 2.83 -2.79 11.75
C VAL A 108 3.28 -2.05 13.01
N SER A 109 4.26 -1.17 12.87
CA SER A 109 4.74 -0.26 13.92
C SER A 109 5.01 1.10 13.33
N SER A 110 4.60 2.16 14.01
CA SER A 110 4.83 3.53 13.56
C SER A 110 5.63 4.31 14.61
N ILE A 111 6.53 5.16 14.12
CA ILE A 111 7.35 6.05 14.93
C ILE A 111 7.18 7.46 14.35
N GLN A 112 6.48 8.33 15.08
CA GLN A 112 6.56 9.78 14.88
C GLN A 112 7.99 10.19 15.31
N HIS A 113 8.72 10.97 14.50
CA HIS A 113 10.12 11.42 14.72
C HIS A 113 11.29 10.62 14.09
N ALA A 114 11.07 9.73 13.13
CA ALA A 114 12.18 9.06 12.44
C ALA A 114 12.66 9.85 11.20
N ARG A 115 13.69 10.68 11.36
CA ARG A 115 14.39 11.33 10.25
C ARG A 115 15.22 10.29 9.48
N GLN A 116 14.71 9.69 8.42
CA GLN A 116 15.51 8.88 7.48
C GLN A 116 15.13 9.07 6.00
N THR A 117 16.15 9.09 5.15
CA THR A 117 16.10 9.37 3.70
C THR A 117 16.01 8.05 2.92
N ILE A 118 15.00 7.84 2.06
CA ILE A 118 14.91 6.65 1.19
C ILE A 118 14.52 7.06 -0.25
N GLY A 119 15.14 6.41 -1.23
CA GLY A 119 15.01 6.69 -2.68
C GLY A 119 13.66 6.29 -3.31
N SER A 120 13.36 6.93 -4.45
CA SER A 120 12.05 6.99 -5.11
C SER A 120 11.67 5.70 -5.88
N THR A 121 10.46 5.16 -5.64
CA THR A 121 9.82 4.10 -6.45
C THR A 121 8.37 4.52 -6.79
N GLU A 122 7.92 4.31 -8.03
CA GLU A 122 6.65 4.82 -8.58
C GLU A 122 5.45 3.83 -8.47
N PRO A 123 4.19 4.32 -8.43
CA PRO A 123 2.98 3.51 -8.25
C PRO A 123 2.48 2.80 -9.52
N LEU A 124 1.94 1.59 -9.34
CA LEU A 124 1.14 0.92 -10.38
C LEU A 124 -0.16 1.65 -10.60
N THR A 125 -0.45 1.95 -11.86
CA THR A 125 -1.74 2.52 -12.26
C THR A 125 -2.48 1.55 -13.18
N MET A 126 -3.81 1.66 -13.25
CA MET A 126 -4.65 0.84 -14.14
C MET A 126 -4.26 0.96 -15.62
N LYS A 127 -3.74 2.14 -16.02
CA LYS A 127 -3.20 2.37 -17.36
C LYS A 127 -1.97 1.50 -17.61
N ARG A 128 -1.07 1.42 -16.64
CA ARG A 128 0.14 0.58 -16.71
C ARG A 128 -0.15 -0.91 -16.62
N LEU A 129 -1.13 -1.31 -15.82
CA LEU A 129 -1.59 -2.71 -15.77
C LEU A 129 -2.09 -3.19 -17.14
N ALA A 130 -2.82 -2.34 -17.86
CA ALA A 130 -3.26 -2.63 -19.22
C ALA A 130 -2.09 -2.74 -20.21
N GLU A 131 -1.07 -1.89 -20.09
CA GLU A 131 0.12 -1.94 -20.93
C GLU A 131 0.95 -3.22 -20.71
N ILE A 132 1.15 -3.63 -19.45
CA ILE A 132 1.87 -4.86 -19.11
C ILE A 132 1.11 -6.09 -19.61
N ALA A 133 -0.23 -6.09 -19.50
CA ALA A 133 -1.08 -7.16 -20.01
C ALA A 133 -1.04 -7.31 -21.54
N LEU A 134 -0.83 -6.21 -22.27
CA LEU A 134 -0.65 -6.23 -23.74
C LEU A 134 0.73 -6.74 -24.17
N ASP A 135 1.80 -6.41 -23.42
CA ASP A 135 3.17 -6.84 -23.72
C ASP A 135 3.37 -8.36 -23.52
N GLN A 136 2.67 -8.95 -22.54
CA GLN A 136 2.70 -10.39 -22.25
C GLN A 136 2.00 -11.23 -23.34
N GLY A 137 1.23 -10.62 -24.24
CA GLY A 137 0.50 -11.29 -25.32
C GLY A 137 1.18 -11.30 -26.69
N THR A 138 2.40 -10.78 -26.82
CA THR A 138 3.11 -10.63 -28.12
C THR A 138 4.42 -11.41 -28.22
N LYS A 139 4.66 -12.38 -27.34
CA LYS A 139 5.71 -13.39 -27.52
C LYS A 139 5.10 -14.76 -27.79
N GLU A 140 4.69 -14.96 -29.03
CA GLU A 140 4.61 -16.28 -29.67
C GLU A 140 5.79 -16.45 -30.62
#